data_AF-A0AA95KPF6-F1
#
_entry.id   AF-A0AA95KPF6-F1
#
_cell.length_a   1.000
_cell.length_b   1.000
_cell.length_c   1.000
_cell.angle_alpha   90.00
_cell.angle_beta   90.00
_cell.angle_gamma   90.00
#
_symmetry.space_group_name_H-M   'P 1'
#
loop_
_entity.id
_entity.type
_entity.pdbx_description
1 polymer ?
#
loop_
_entity_poly.entity_id
_entity_poly.type
_entity_poly.pdbx_seq_one_letter_code
_entity_poly.pdbx_strand_id
1 'polypeptide(L)'
;MPQSKPKPKEKPKPEKKVEKPLPKPKPEKDLRKEQEERERREEARREREEQQRQQEMREQQQREAAERQARQQAQQEAAARAAAQAQNEVPVITNPRYRRPPRPPEYPRRALESGTEGTTIVRANVSPSGSVIAARVQKSSGNDSLDSAAVKAVRGWSFVPATRGGQSIESIVQVPVNFRIN
;
A
#
# COMPACT_ATOMS: atom_id res chain seq x y z
N MET A 1 62.63 -22.75 -73.95
CA MET A 1 63.48 -21.54 -74.01
C MET A 1 63.23 -20.75 -72.73
N PRO A 2 64.23 -20.61 -71.82
CA PRO A 2 65.17 -19.46 -71.82
C PRO A 2 66.61 -19.94 -71.44
N GLN A 3 67.64 -19.16 -71.03
CA GLN A 3 67.85 -17.71 -70.75
C GLN A 3 69.23 -17.25 -71.29
N SER A 4 69.45 -15.94 -71.45
CA SER A 4 70.77 -15.25 -71.38
C SER A 4 70.57 -13.74 -71.19
N LYS A 5 71.05 -13.12 -70.10
CA LYS A 5 72.37 -12.41 -69.92
C LYS A 5 72.50 -11.14 -70.80
N PRO A 6 73.15 -10.02 -70.35
CA PRO A 6 74.25 -9.89 -69.36
C PRO A 6 73.86 -8.93 -68.18
N LYS A 7 74.71 -8.34 -67.30
CA LYS A 7 76.03 -7.68 -67.44
C LYS A 7 76.60 -7.29 -66.03
N PRO A 8 77.91 -7.18 -65.80
CA PRO A 8 78.48 -6.77 -64.50
C PRO A 8 79.02 -5.31 -64.44
N LYS A 9 78.92 -4.72 -63.23
CA LYS A 9 79.65 -3.57 -62.66
C LYS A 9 79.69 -2.22 -63.41
N GLU A 10 79.16 -1.20 -62.73
CA GLU A 10 79.48 0.22 -62.92
C GLU A 10 79.79 0.86 -61.54
N LYS A 11 80.62 1.92 -61.48
CA LYS A 11 80.97 2.68 -60.25
C LYS A 11 80.44 4.11 -60.41
N PRO A 12 79.96 4.81 -59.34
CA PRO A 12 80.85 5.81 -58.72
C PRO A 12 80.60 6.17 -57.22
N LYS A 13 81.61 6.86 -56.63
CA LYS A 13 81.67 7.83 -55.49
C LYS A 13 80.73 7.75 -54.25
N PRO A 14 81.22 8.13 -53.04
CA PRO A 14 80.44 8.06 -51.80
C PRO A 14 79.53 9.28 -51.58
N GLU A 15 78.32 9.03 -51.05
CA GLU A 15 77.43 10.08 -50.55
C GLU A 15 77.92 10.67 -49.22
N LYS A 16 77.89 12.00 -49.12
CA LYS A 16 78.06 12.71 -47.85
C LYS A 16 76.83 12.48 -46.98
N LYS A 17 76.99 11.70 -45.91
CA LYS A 17 75.99 11.56 -44.85
C LYS A 17 75.78 12.92 -44.17
N VAL A 18 74.61 13.53 -44.37
CA VAL A 18 74.22 14.78 -43.70
C VAL A 18 73.92 14.48 -42.24
N GLU A 19 74.83 14.85 -41.35
CA GLU A 19 74.63 14.75 -39.92
C GLU A 19 73.74 15.91 -39.44
N LYS A 20 72.46 15.62 -39.18
CA LYS A 20 71.61 16.53 -38.40
C LYS A 20 72.13 16.53 -36.96
N PRO A 21 72.44 17.69 -36.34
CA PRO A 21 72.89 17.73 -34.96
C PRO A 21 71.78 17.19 -34.03
N LEU A 22 72.16 16.35 -33.07
CA LEU A 22 71.22 15.82 -32.08
C LEU A 22 70.61 16.97 -31.25
N PRO A 23 69.31 16.89 -30.90
CA PRO A 23 68.72 17.85 -29.97
C PRO A 23 69.40 17.71 -28.59
N LYS A 24 69.73 18.85 -27.97
CA LYS A 24 70.34 18.87 -26.63
C LYS A 24 69.39 18.23 -25.60
N PRO A 25 69.92 17.52 -24.58
CA PRO A 25 69.09 16.99 -23.50
C PRO A 25 68.38 18.14 -22.76
N LYS A 26 67.08 17.98 -22.48
CA LYS A 26 66.35 18.90 -21.60
C LYS A 26 66.96 18.84 -20.18
N PRO A 27 67.05 19.97 -19.45
CA PRO A 27 67.52 19.96 -18.08
C PRO A 27 66.58 19.15 -17.17
N GLU A 28 67.18 18.36 -16.28
CA GLU A 28 66.49 17.42 -15.37
C GLU A 28 65.41 18.08 -14.49
N LYS A 29 65.58 19.37 -14.18
CA LYS A 29 64.60 20.19 -13.43
C LYS A 29 63.25 20.38 -14.15
N ASP A 30 63.25 20.47 -15.48
CA ASP A 30 62.02 20.64 -16.27
C ASP A 30 61.22 19.33 -16.31
N LEU A 31 61.93 18.20 -16.51
CA LEU A 31 61.35 16.86 -16.48
C LEU A 31 60.68 16.56 -15.14
N ARG A 32 61.33 16.92 -14.02
CA ARG A 32 60.78 16.72 -12.67
C ARG A 32 59.53 17.57 -12.42
N LYS A 33 59.47 18.82 -12.90
CA LYS A 33 58.26 19.66 -12.83
C LYS A 33 57.10 19.11 -13.66
N GLU A 34 57.39 18.62 -14.88
CA GLU A 34 56.37 18.06 -15.78
C GLU A 34 55.81 16.72 -15.25
N GLN A 35 56.60 15.97 -14.49
CA GLN A 35 56.14 14.80 -13.71
C GLN A 35 55.23 15.23 -12.55
N GLU A 36 55.68 16.18 -11.71
CA GLU A 36 54.92 16.66 -10.55
C GLU A 36 53.55 17.28 -10.95
N GLU A 37 53.49 18.02 -12.06
CA GLU A 37 52.21 18.53 -12.61
C GLU A 37 51.32 17.41 -13.16
N ARG A 38 51.89 16.36 -13.79
CA ARG A 38 51.15 15.19 -14.25
C ARG A 38 50.55 14.41 -13.09
N GLU A 39 51.33 14.15 -12.04
CA GLU A 39 50.87 13.47 -10.82
C GLU A 39 49.74 14.28 -10.17
N ARG A 40 49.91 15.60 -10.01
CA ARG A 40 48.87 16.47 -9.45
C ARG A 40 47.60 16.57 -10.31
N ARG A 41 47.71 16.49 -11.64
CA ARG A 41 46.55 16.36 -12.56
C ARG A 41 45.86 15.01 -12.44
N GLU A 42 46.61 13.94 -12.22
CA GLU A 42 46.05 12.59 -12.09
C GLU A 42 45.38 12.39 -10.73
N GLU A 43 46.00 12.89 -9.65
CA GLU A 43 45.44 12.95 -8.31
C GLU A 43 44.14 13.76 -8.30
N ALA A 44 44.13 14.97 -8.88
CA ALA A 44 42.91 15.76 -9.04
C ALA A 44 41.83 15.09 -9.93
N ARG A 45 42.20 14.15 -10.82
CA ARG A 45 41.23 13.34 -11.57
C ARG A 45 40.65 12.23 -10.69
N ARG A 46 41.50 11.52 -9.93
CA ARG A 46 41.11 10.47 -8.99
C ARG A 46 40.18 11.00 -7.89
N GLU A 47 40.52 12.16 -7.32
CA GLU A 47 39.73 12.82 -6.27
C GLU A 47 38.34 13.24 -6.79
N ARG A 48 38.25 13.75 -8.02
CA ARG A 48 36.95 14.04 -8.68
C ARG A 48 36.13 12.78 -8.95
N GLU A 49 36.78 11.70 -9.37
CA GLU A 49 36.13 10.41 -9.65
C GLU A 49 35.63 9.74 -8.36
N GLU A 50 36.35 9.92 -7.24
CA GLU A 50 35.92 9.49 -5.91
C GLU A 50 34.80 10.37 -5.36
N GLN A 51 34.88 11.69 -5.50
CA GLN A 51 33.77 12.61 -5.17
C GLN A 51 32.50 12.27 -5.97
N GLN A 52 32.62 11.95 -7.27
CA GLN A 52 31.50 11.47 -8.08
C GLN A 52 30.92 10.15 -7.55
N ARG A 53 31.76 9.13 -7.30
CA ARG A 53 31.29 7.87 -6.69
C ARG A 53 30.61 8.07 -5.34
N GLN A 54 31.13 8.98 -4.51
CA GLN A 54 30.56 9.28 -3.19
C GLN A 54 29.25 10.07 -3.31
N GLN A 55 29.11 10.93 -4.32
CA GLN A 55 27.86 11.62 -4.65
C GLN A 55 26.80 10.66 -5.21
N GLU A 56 27.17 9.77 -6.14
CA GLU A 56 26.29 8.71 -6.66
C GLU A 56 25.82 7.78 -5.55
N MET A 57 26.71 7.35 -4.66
CA MET A 57 26.34 6.53 -3.50
C MET A 57 25.38 7.28 -2.56
N ARG A 58 25.61 8.59 -2.32
CA ARG A 58 24.68 9.41 -1.53
C ARG A 58 23.32 9.56 -2.22
N GLU A 59 23.28 9.77 -3.54
CA GLU A 59 22.02 9.88 -4.27
C GLU A 59 21.28 8.53 -4.32
N GLN A 60 21.98 7.42 -4.49
CA GLN A 60 21.41 6.08 -4.42
C GLN A 60 20.85 5.78 -3.02
N GLN A 61 21.61 6.10 -1.95
CA GLN A 61 21.13 5.99 -0.58
C GLN A 61 19.92 6.91 -0.31
N GLN A 62 19.90 8.12 -0.85
CA GLN A 62 18.74 9.04 -0.74
C GLN A 62 17.53 8.52 -1.51
N ARG A 63 17.70 8.00 -2.73
CA ARG A 63 16.62 7.37 -3.52
C ARG A 63 16.05 6.16 -2.81
N GLU A 64 16.90 5.28 -2.26
CA GLU A 64 16.45 4.09 -1.54
C GLU A 64 15.82 4.47 -0.19
N ALA A 65 16.35 5.46 0.53
CA ALA A 65 15.73 5.99 1.73
C ALA A 65 14.36 6.65 1.45
N ALA A 66 14.25 7.42 0.37
CA ALA A 66 12.99 8.03 -0.08
C ALA A 66 11.97 6.96 -0.51
N GLU A 67 12.40 5.90 -1.21
CA GLU A 67 11.50 4.80 -1.56
C GLU A 67 11.05 4.01 -0.32
N ARG A 68 11.97 3.72 0.62
CA ARG A 68 11.63 3.11 1.92
C ARG A 68 10.66 3.99 2.71
N GLN A 69 10.87 5.29 2.76
CA GLN A 69 9.96 6.25 3.41
C GLN A 69 8.60 6.31 2.71
N ALA A 70 8.55 6.37 1.37
CA ALA A 70 7.31 6.36 0.61
C ALA A 70 6.52 5.05 0.81
N ARG A 71 7.20 3.89 0.81
CA ARG A 71 6.59 2.59 1.14
C ARG A 71 6.06 2.57 2.58
N GLN A 72 6.81 3.09 3.55
CA GLN A 72 6.38 3.17 4.95
C GLN A 72 5.19 4.12 5.15
N GLN A 73 5.19 5.29 4.52
CA GLN A 73 4.08 6.24 4.55
C GLN A 73 2.83 5.66 3.89
N ALA A 74 2.95 5.01 2.72
CA ALA A 74 1.84 4.33 2.07
C ALA A 74 1.26 3.18 2.94
N GLN A 75 2.11 2.41 3.63
CA GLN A 75 1.67 1.39 4.58
C GLN A 75 0.97 2.00 5.81
N GLN A 76 1.50 3.07 6.38
CA GLN A 76 0.88 3.76 7.51
C GLN A 76 -0.47 4.38 7.13
N GLU A 77 -0.58 5.01 5.96
CA GLU A 77 -1.85 5.57 5.50
C GLU A 77 -2.87 4.47 5.17
N ALA A 78 -2.46 3.36 4.55
CA ALA A 78 -3.31 2.20 4.35
C ALA A 78 -3.82 1.60 5.68
N ALA A 79 -2.94 1.48 6.68
CA ALA A 79 -3.30 1.01 8.02
C ALA A 79 -4.26 1.99 8.74
N ALA A 80 -4.02 3.30 8.63
CA ALA A 80 -4.90 4.33 9.20
C ALA A 80 -6.29 4.33 8.53
N ARG A 81 -6.34 4.19 7.19
CA ARG A 81 -7.59 4.03 6.43
C ARG A 81 -8.35 2.76 6.85
N ALA A 82 -7.64 1.63 7.00
CA ALA A 82 -8.25 0.38 7.46
C ALA A 82 -8.79 0.47 8.91
N ALA A 83 -8.04 1.12 9.81
CA ALA A 83 -8.49 1.35 11.19
C ALA A 83 -9.72 2.27 11.24
N ALA A 84 -9.75 3.34 10.44
CA ALA A 84 -10.90 4.23 10.33
C ALA A 84 -12.15 3.53 9.74
N GLN A 85 -11.95 2.67 8.73
CA GLN A 85 -13.02 1.82 8.20
C GLN A 85 -13.59 0.89 9.27
N ALA A 86 -12.73 0.13 9.97
CA ALA A 86 -13.13 -0.79 11.02
C ALA A 86 -13.90 -0.10 12.16
N GLN A 87 -13.54 1.14 12.52
CA GLN A 87 -14.28 1.93 13.51
C GLN A 87 -15.71 2.30 13.06
N ASN A 88 -15.90 2.54 11.76
CA ASN A 88 -17.20 2.90 11.17
C ASN A 88 -18.11 1.69 10.88
N GLU A 89 -17.60 0.46 11.07
CA GLU A 89 -18.42 -0.74 10.96
C GLU A 89 -19.38 -0.86 12.15
N VAL A 90 -20.68 -0.69 11.87
CA VAL A 90 -21.77 -0.91 12.84
C VAL A 90 -21.90 -2.41 13.11
N PRO A 91 -21.64 -2.90 14.34
CA PRO A 91 -21.64 -4.32 14.62
C PRO A 91 -23.03 -4.95 14.47
N VAL A 92 -23.10 -6.11 13.83
CA VAL A 92 -24.31 -6.93 13.73
C VAL A 92 -24.33 -7.97 14.85
N ILE A 93 -25.31 -7.88 15.74
CA ILE A 93 -25.51 -8.77 16.89
C ILE A 93 -26.67 -9.72 16.59
N THR A 94 -26.37 -10.98 16.34
CA THR A 94 -27.37 -12.02 16.04
C THR A 94 -28.12 -12.52 17.29
N ASN A 95 -27.53 -12.37 18.48
CA ASN A 95 -28.14 -12.76 19.75
C ASN A 95 -28.17 -11.58 20.74
N PRO A 96 -29.11 -10.63 20.58
CA PRO A 96 -29.14 -9.41 21.37
C PRO A 96 -29.50 -9.65 22.83
N ARG A 97 -28.86 -8.89 23.74
CA ARG A 97 -29.28 -8.82 25.14
C ARG A 97 -30.37 -7.76 25.29
N TYR A 98 -31.46 -8.13 25.96
CA TYR A 98 -32.57 -7.24 26.26
C TYR A 98 -32.29 -6.47 27.56
N ARG A 99 -32.52 -5.16 27.57
CA ARG A 99 -32.40 -4.31 28.78
C ARG A 99 -33.63 -4.44 29.68
N ARG A 100 -34.78 -4.77 29.08
CA ARG A 100 -36.07 -5.01 29.75
C ARG A 100 -36.67 -6.30 29.16
N PRO A 101 -37.51 -7.05 29.90
CA PRO A 101 -38.22 -8.19 29.33
C PRO A 101 -38.97 -7.77 28.05
N PRO A 102 -38.78 -8.45 26.91
CA PRO A 102 -39.46 -8.11 25.67
C PRO A 102 -40.97 -8.34 25.84
N ARG A 103 -41.78 -7.37 25.42
CA ARG A 103 -43.25 -7.53 25.38
C ARG A 103 -43.59 -8.46 24.21
N PRO A 104 -44.49 -9.44 24.38
CA PRO A 104 -44.89 -10.31 23.27
C PRO A 104 -45.42 -9.48 22.09
N PRO A 105 -45.17 -9.90 20.83
CA PRO A 105 -45.70 -9.21 19.67
C PRO A 105 -47.22 -9.32 19.63
N GLU A 106 -47.87 -8.23 19.23
CA GLU A 106 -49.33 -8.18 19.03
C GLU A 106 -49.70 -9.01 17.80
N TYR A 107 -50.48 -10.09 17.97
CA TYR A 107 -50.91 -10.93 16.85
C TYR A 107 -51.95 -10.17 16.01
N PRO A 108 -51.71 -9.91 14.72
CA PRO A 108 -52.67 -9.17 13.89
C PRO A 108 -53.87 -10.06 13.58
N ARG A 109 -55.09 -9.53 13.78
CA ARG A 109 -56.35 -10.29 13.62
C ARG A 109 -56.41 -11.10 12.31
N ARG A 110 -56.06 -10.47 11.18
CA ARG A 110 -56.03 -11.12 9.86
C ARG A 110 -55.19 -12.41 9.82
N ALA A 111 -54.06 -12.47 10.54
CA ALA A 111 -53.21 -13.66 10.59
C ALA A 111 -53.70 -14.71 11.62
N LEU A 112 -54.41 -14.27 12.66
CA LEU A 112 -55.11 -15.15 13.60
C LEU A 112 -56.29 -15.84 12.92
N GLU A 113 -57.09 -15.07 12.17
CA GLU A 113 -58.23 -15.55 11.37
C GLU A 113 -57.79 -16.49 10.24
N SER A 114 -56.62 -16.28 9.64
CA SER A 114 -56.05 -17.16 8.60
C SER A 114 -55.15 -18.28 9.15
N GLY A 115 -55.12 -18.50 10.47
CA GLY A 115 -54.35 -19.58 11.10
C GLY A 115 -52.84 -19.57 10.78
N THR A 116 -52.26 -18.40 10.45
CA THR A 116 -50.92 -18.33 9.88
C THR A 116 -49.85 -18.15 10.95
N GLU A 117 -48.97 -19.13 11.08
CA GLU A 117 -47.80 -19.14 11.97
C GLU A 117 -46.50 -18.87 11.20
N GLY A 118 -45.40 -18.57 11.91
CA GLY A 118 -44.10 -18.43 11.27
C GLY A 118 -43.01 -17.77 12.11
N THR A 119 -41.81 -17.64 11.55
CA THR A 119 -40.67 -16.94 12.18
C THR A 119 -40.15 -15.83 11.28
N THR A 120 -40.34 -14.59 11.69
CA THR A 120 -39.78 -13.40 11.03
C THR A 120 -38.46 -13.04 11.69
N ILE A 121 -37.40 -12.77 10.91
CA ILE A 121 -36.17 -12.18 11.43
C ILE A 121 -36.22 -10.67 11.17
N VAL A 122 -36.34 -9.89 12.23
CA VAL A 122 -36.32 -8.42 12.18
C VAL A 122 -34.90 -7.93 12.45
N ARG A 123 -34.41 -7.04 11.59
CA ARG A 123 -33.18 -6.26 11.80
C ARG A 123 -33.57 -4.92 12.44
N ALA A 124 -33.02 -4.60 13.60
CA ALA A 124 -33.25 -3.32 14.27
C ALA A 124 -31.95 -2.57 14.52
N ASN A 125 -31.91 -1.29 14.18
CA ASN A 125 -30.82 -0.38 14.50
C ASN A 125 -31.06 0.18 15.90
N VAL A 126 -30.16 -0.13 16.84
CA VAL A 126 -30.19 0.27 18.24
C VAL A 126 -29.25 1.46 18.44
N SER A 127 -29.72 2.50 19.11
CA SER A 127 -28.93 3.68 19.47
C SER A 127 -27.91 3.36 20.58
N PRO A 128 -26.88 4.22 20.78
CA PRO A 128 -26.04 4.18 21.98
C PRO A 128 -26.79 4.16 23.32
N SER A 129 -28.05 4.62 23.36
CA SER A 129 -28.92 4.57 24.56
C SER A 129 -29.53 3.19 24.80
N GLY A 130 -29.60 2.33 23.78
CA GLY A 130 -30.32 1.04 23.82
C GLY A 130 -31.76 1.10 23.27
N SER A 131 -32.14 2.18 22.60
CA SER A 131 -33.48 2.35 21.98
C SER A 131 -33.43 2.02 20.49
N VAL A 132 -34.51 1.46 19.93
CA VAL A 132 -34.59 1.17 18.49
C VAL A 132 -34.87 2.45 17.70
N ILE A 133 -33.93 2.83 16.83
CA ILE A 133 -34.05 3.97 15.90
C ILE A 133 -34.87 3.54 14.68
N ALA A 134 -34.52 2.40 14.08
CA ALA A 134 -35.14 1.86 12.88
C ALA A 134 -35.30 0.34 13.00
N ALA A 135 -36.33 -0.22 12.39
CA ALA A 135 -36.53 -1.66 12.29
C ALA A 135 -37.02 -2.01 10.89
N ARG A 136 -36.49 -3.10 10.32
CA ARG A 136 -36.82 -3.63 8.99
C ARG A 136 -36.84 -5.15 9.03
N VAL A 137 -37.66 -5.76 8.19
CA VAL A 137 -37.66 -7.22 8.00
C VAL A 137 -36.37 -7.61 7.26
N GLN A 138 -35.64 -8.60 7.78
CA GLN A 138 -34.51 -9.21 7.07
C GLN A 138 -34.88 -10.56 6.47
N LYS A 139 -35.74 -11.32 7.14
CA LYS A 139 -36.34 -12.56 6.60
C LYS A 139 -37.82 -12.57 6.95
N SER A 140 -38.67 -12.53 5.92
CA SER A 140 -40.12 -12.65 6.06
C SER A 140 -40.50 -14.04 6.56
N SER A 141 -41.61 -14.13 7.30
CA SER A 141 -42.26 -15.41 7.59
C SER A 141 -43.14 -15.94 6.45
N GLY A 142 -43.28 -15.20 5.35
CA GLY A 142 -44.22 -15.46 4.25
C GLY A 142 -45.58 -14.77 4.40
N ASN A 143 -45.74 -13.83 5.35
CA ASN A 143 -46.97 -13.07 5.53
C ASN A 143 -46.69 -11.64 6.02
N ASP A 144 -46.99 -10.63 5.20
CA ASP A 144 -46.79 -9.21 5.48
C ASP A 144 -47.47 -8.71 6.78
N SER A 145 -48.54 -9.37 7.22
CA SER A 145 -49.23 -9.03 8.46
C SER A 145 -48.37 -9.36 9.68
N LEU A 146 -47.79 -10.58 9.71
CA LEU A 146 -46.88 -11.03 10.76
C LEU A 146 -45.59 -10.20 10.75
N ASP A 147 -45.05 -9.93 9.58
CA ASP A 147 -43.86 -9.11 9.40
C ASP A 147 -44.05 -7.66 9.90
N SER A 148 -45.17 -7.04 9.57
CA SER A 148 -45.54 -5.70 10.04
C SER A 148 -45.73 -5.68 11.57
N ALA A 149 -46.36 -6.70 12.13
CA ALA A 149 -46.53 -6.87 13.57
C ALA A 149 -45.18 -7.06 14.29
N ALA A 150 -44.27 -7.86 13.72
CA ALA A 150 -42.93 -8.08 14.24
C ALA A 150 -42.11 -6.78 14.29
N VAL A 151 -42.13 -5.98 13.21
CA VAL A 151 -41.48 -4.67 13.17
C VAL A 151 -42.09 -3.71 14.21
N LYS A 152 -43.42 -3.66 14.33
CA LYS A 152 -44.12 -2.83 15.35
C LYS A 152 -43.73 -3.23 16.77
N ALA A 153 -43.66 -4.52 17.06
CA ALA A 153 -43.27 -5.05 18.37
C ALA A 153 -41.81 -4.69 18.72
N VAL A 154 -40.87 -4.98 17.81
CA VAL A 154 -39.43 -4.75 18.03
C VAL A 154 -39.11 -3.26 18.22
N ARG A 155 -39.82 -2.34 17.54
CA ARG A 155 -39.68 -0.88 17.80
C ARG A 155 -40.04 -0.48 19.23
N GLY A 156 -40.86 -1.26 19.92
CA GLY A 156 -41.28 -1.03 21.31
C GLY A 156 -40.41 -1.74 22.37
N TRP A 157 -39.30 -2.36 21.97
CA TRP A 157 -38.36 -3.08 22.85
C TRP A 157 -37.12 -2.24 23.18
N SER A 158 -36.40 -2.63 24.24
CA SER A 158 -35.17 -1.95 24.69
C SER A 158 -34.03 -2.95 24.80
N PHE A 159 -32.93 -2.65 24.12
CA PHE A 159 -31.77 -3.52 23.98
C PHE A 159 -30.57 -2.99 24.76
N VAL A 160 -29.58 -3.85 24.97
CA VAL A 160 -28.24 -3.44 25.40
C VAL A 160 -27.46 -3.04 24.13
N PRO A 161 -26.95 -1.80 24.02
CA PRO A 161 -26.14 -1.36 22.88
C PRO A 161 -24.78 -2.08 22.85
N ALA A 162 -24.12 -2.17 21.68
CA ALA A 162 -22.73 -2.59 21.67
C ALA A 162 -21.84 -1.52 22.33
N THR A 163 -20.74 -1.98 22.93
CA THR A 163 -19.69 -1.11 23.46
C THR A 163 -18.39 -1.42 22.73
N ARG A 164 -17.73 -0.37 22.23
CA ARG A 164 -16.42 -0.45 21.55
C ARG A 164 -15.49 0.53 22.25
N GLY A 165 -14.36 0.05 22.78
CA GLY A 165 -13.44 0.88 23.58
C GLY A 165 -14.08 1.54 24.82
N GLY A 166 -15.13 0.94 25.39
CA GLY A 166 -15.89 1.50 26.52
C GLY A 166 -16.97 2.51 26.13
N GLN A 167 -17.03 2.96 24.87
CA GLN A 167 -18.08 3.85 24.38
C GLN A 167 -19.26 3.03 23.83
N SER A 168 -20.49 3.41 24.18
CA SER A 168 -21.69 2.84 23.54
C SER A 168 -21.82 3.37 22.12
N ILE A 169 -21.92 2.47 21.15
CA ILE A 169 -22.06 2.79 19.73
C ILE A 169 -23.43 2.34 19.21
N GLU A 170 -23.82 2.86 18.05
CA GLU A 170 -24.96 2.28 17.34
C GLU A 170 -24.67 0.83 16.95
N SER A 171 -25.72 0.02 16.83
CA SER A 171 -25.58 -1.43 16.60
C SER A 171 -26.77 -1.96 15.83
N ILE A 172 -26.55 -2.96 14.99
CA ILE A 172 -27.62 -3.65 14.29
C ILE A 172 -27.90 -4.94 15.06
N VAL A 173 -29.10 -5.12 15.60
CA VAL A 173 -29.52 -6.38 16.22
C VAL A 173 -30.41 -7.17 15.27
N GLN A 174 -30.23 -8.49 15.23
CA GLN A 174 -31.18 -9.39 14.57
C GLN A 174 -32.03 -10.08 15.64
N VAL A 175 -33.35 -10.06 15.45
CA VAL A 175 -34.33 -10.56 16.41
C VAL A 175 -35.21 -11.59 15.70
N PRO A 176 -35.13 -12.89 16.05
CA PRO A 176 -36.12 -13.86 15.61
C PRO A 176 -37.41 -13.67 16.41
N VAL A 177 -38.50 -13.31 15.72
CA VAL A 177 -39.85 -13.22 16.28
C VAL A 177 -40.62 -14.44 15.80
N ASN A 178 -40.99 -15.32 16.73
CA ASN A 178 -41.74 -16.54 16.44
C ASN A 178 -43.21 -16.32 16.79
N PHE A 179 -44.10 -16.49 15.80
CA PHE A 179 -45.54 -16.44 15.96
C PHE A 179 -46.09 -17.86 15.95
N ARG A 180 -46.82 -18.21 17.01
CA ARG A 180 -47.58 -19.47 17.12
C ARG A 180 -48.99 -19.20 17.56
N ILE A 181 -49.89 -20.08 17.17
CA ILE A 181 -51.28 -20.14 17.64
C ILE A 181 -51.37 -21.33 18.59
N ASN A 182 -52.01 -21.13 19.75
CA ASN A 182 -52.07 -22.09 20.86
C ASN A 182 -53.50 -22.17 21.40
#